data_AF-A0A963U1D5-F1
#
_entry.id   AF-A0A963U1D5-F1
#
_cell.length_a   1.000
_cell.length_b   1.000
_cell.length_c   1.000
_cell.angle_alpha   90.00
_cell.angle_beta   90.00
_cell.angle_gamma   90.00
#
_symmetry.space_group_name_H-M   'P 1'
#
loop_
_entity.id
_entity.type
_entity.pdbx_description
1 polymer ?
#
loop_
_entity_poly.entity_id
_entity_poly.type
_entity_poly.pdbx_seq_one_letter_code
_entity_poly.pdbx_strand_id
1 'polypeptide(L)'
;MVDATRNDHAVKPLPFFWSWGLPLAILFSTNFMSGIVSKPIILMMMSGSFFWMGLACVLNARRCRRRHCYYSGPIFIAGGVGVLLIGFGVVSLGSDGLIIIVWGTLALALLTYLSELIFGKYVN
;
A
#
# COMPACT_ATOMS: atom_id res chain seq x y z
N MET A 1 11.07 27.33 7.18
CA MET A 1 10.07 26.30 6.81
C MET A 1 10.56 25.62 5.54
N VAL A 2 11.09 24.41 5.63
CA VAL A 2 11.47 23.64 4.43
C VAL A 2 10.17 23.32 3.70
N ASP A 3 10.09 23.71 2.44
CA ASP A 3 8.88 23.55 1.64
C ASP A 3 8.51 22.06 1.52
N ALA A 4 7.52 21.63 2.30
CA ALA A 4 7.10 20.24 2.40
C ALA A 4 6.59 19.70 1.04
N THR A 5 6.19 20.58 0.12
CA THR A 5 5.81 20.19 -1.25
C THR A 5 7.00 19.80 -2.10
N ARG A 6 8.17 20.44 -1.93
CA ARG A 6 9.40 20.14 -2.68
C ARG A 6 9.94 18.74 -2.40
N ASN A 7 9.67 18.21 -1.21
CA ASN A 7 10.17 16.91 -0.75
C ASN A 7 9.11 15.79 -0.80
N ASP A 8 7.90 16.07 -1.29
CA ASP A 8 6.88 15.05 -1.47
C ASP A 8 7.18 14.20 -2.72
N HIS A 9 7.47 12.92 -2.49
CA HIS A 9 7.76 11.98 -3.55
C HIS A 9 6.50 11.58 -4.34
N ALA A 10 5.32 11.71 -3.75
CA ALA A 10 4.07 11.33 -4.41
C ALA A 10 3.70 12.27 -5.56
N VAL A 11 4.23 13.50 -5.56
CA VAL A 11 3.97 14.50 -6.62
C VAL A 11 4.99 14.39 -7.77
N LYS A 12 6.10 13.68 -7.55
CA LYS A 12 7.16 13.54 -8.55
C LYS A 12 6.94 12.25 -9.34
N PRO A 13 6.95 12.28 -10.69
CA PRO A 13 6.54 11.13 -11.50
C PRO A 13 7.43 9.90 -11.28
N LEU A 14 8.74 10.08 -11.19
CA LEU A 14 9.68 8.96 -11.06
C LEU A 14 9.63 8.29 -9.66
N PRO A 15 9.74 9.03 -8.54
CA PRO A 15 9.53 8.44 -7.22
C PRO A 15 8.13 7.85 -7.04
N PHE A 16 7.11 8.46 -7.66
CA PHE A 16 5.75 7.96 -7.63
C PHE A 16 5.65 6.58 -8.29
N PHE A 17 6.14 6.47 -9.52
CA PHE A 17 6.15 5.22 -10.27
C PHE A 17 6.85 4.11 -9.50
N TRP A 18 8.03 4.38 -8.93
CA TRP A 18 8.79 3.37 -8.19
C TRP A 18 8.12 2.92 -6.88
N SER A 19 7.48 3.85 -6.17
CA SER A 19 6.99 3.61 -4.81
C SER A 19 5.55 3.10 -4.76
N TRP A 20 4.72 3.46 -5.75
CA TRP A 20 3.30 3.07 -5.80
C TRP A 20 2.94 2.44 -7.14
N GLY A 21 3.40 2.99 -8.27
CA GLY A 21 3.06 2.48 -9.61
C GLY A 21 3.51 1.03 -9.84
N LEU A 22 4.79 0.74 -9.59
CA LEU A 22 5.38 -0.59 -9.78
C LEU A 22 4.74 -1.63 -8.85
N PRO A 23 4.59 -1.40 -7.53
CA PRO A 23 3.85 -2.33 -6.66
C PRO A 23 2.41 -2.59 -7.08
N LEU A 24 1.69 -1.56 -7.55
CA LEU A 24 0.32 -1.71 -8.06
C LEU A 24 0.29 -2.55 -9.35
N ALA A 25 1.25 -2.33 -10.25
CA ALA A 25 1.40 -3.14 -11.45
C ALA A 25 1.71 -4.61 -11.11
N ILE A 26 2.57 -4.86 -10.13
CA ILE A 26 2.85 -6.21 -9.61
C ILE A 26 1.57 -6.84 -9.05
N LEU A 27 0.85 -6.15 -8.15
CA LEU A 27 -0.42 -6.63 -7.59
C LEU A 27 -1.48 -6.92 -8.67
N PHE A 28 -1.55 -6.09 -9.71
CA PHE A 28 -2.46 -6.33 -10.81
C PHE A 28 -2.04 -7.57 -11.60
N SER A 29 -0.75 -7.73 -11.89
CA SER A 29 -0.21 -8.84 -12.66
C SER A 29 -0.43 -10.21 -12.00
N THR A 30 -0.55 -10.28 -10.67
CA THR A 30 -0.76 -11.56 -9.97
C THR A 30 -2.07 -12.25 -10.34
N ASN A 31 -3.07 -11.51 -10.84
CA ASN A 31 -4.33 -12.09 -11.35
C ASN A 31 -4.12 -13.03 -12.56
N PHE A 32 -3.03 -12.85 -13.30
CA PHE A 32 -2.73 -13.61 -14.52
C PHE A 32 -1.65 -14.69 -14.30
N MET A 33 -1.11 -14.79 -13.08
CA MET A 33 0.00 -15.70 -12.77
C MET A 33 -0.47 -17.06 -12.22
N SER A 34 -1.78 -17.20 -11.96
CA SER A 34 -2.36 -18.46 -11.49
C SER A 34 -2.09 -19.59 -12.50
N GLY A 35 -1.49 -20.68 -12.04
CA GLY A 35 -1.13 -21.84 -12.87
C GLY A 35 0.23 -21.76 -13.56
N ILE A 36 0.87 -20.58 -13.60
CA ILE A 36 2.23 -20.39 -14.15
C ILE A 36 3.24 -20.30 -12.99
N VAL A 37 2.88 -19.57 -11.94
CA VAL A 37 3.74 -19.29 -10.78
C VAL A 37 3.17 -20.01 -9.56
N SER A 38 4.06 -20.52 -8.70
CA SER A 38 3.64 -21.18 -7.47
C SER A 38 2.93 -20.20 -6.52
N LYS A 39 1.88 -20.67 -5.83
CA LYS A 39 1.08 -19.87 -4.89
C LYS A 39 1.94 -19.12 -3.85
N PRO A 40 2.96 -19.73 -3.21
CA PRO A 40 3.79 -19.02 -2.23
C PRO A 40 4.52 -17.80 -2.83
N ILE A 41 5.00 -17.90 -4.07
CA ILE A 41 5.68 -16.78 -4.74
C ILE A 41 4.69 -15.64 -4.99
N ILE A 42 3.48 -15.95 -5.46
CA ILE A 42 2.42 -14.95 -5.67
C ILE A 42 2.11 -14.21 -4.36
N LEU A 43 1.96 -14.94 -3.25
CA LEU A 43 1.71 -14.33 -1.93
C LEU A 43 2.86 -13.42 -1.48
N MET A 44 4.11 -13.82 -1.72
CA MET A 44 5.28 -13.00 -1.41
C MET A 44 5.35 -11.74 -2.27
N MET A 45 4.99 -11.82 -3.56
CA MET A 45 4.89 -10.65 -4.44
C MET A 45 3.82 -9.67 -3.94
N MET A 46 2.63 -10.18 -3.59
CA MET A 46 1.54 -9.35 -3.08
C MET A 46 1.90 -8.67 -1.75
N SER A 47 2.41 -9.45 -0.79
CA SER A 47 2.85 -8.93 0.51
C SER A 47 4.02 -7.95 0.37
N GLY A 48 4.98 -8.26 -0.50
CA GLY A 48 6.14 -7.40 -0.78
C GLY A 48 5.72 -6.06 -1.36
N SER A 49 4.77 -6.05 -2.30
CA SER A 49 4.20 -4.82 -2.85
C SER A 49 3.55 -3.94 -1.78
N PHE A 50 2.77 -4.54 -0.87
CA PHE A 50 2.17 -3.80 0.24
C PHE A 50 3.21 -3.27 1.22
N PHE A 51 4.20 -4.07 1.62
CA PHE A 51 5.27 -3.59 2.50
C PHE A 51 6.09 -2.47 1.87
N TRP A 52 6.36 -2.56 0.56
CA TRP A 52 7.08 -1.52 -0.17
C TRP A 52 6.31 -0.20 -0.18
N MET A 53 5.02 -0.24 -0.56
CA MET A 53 4.15 0.94 -0.52
C MET A 53 4.01 1.51 0.90
N GLY A 54 3.86 0.62 1.90
CA GLY A 54 3.75 1.01 3.31
C GLY A 54 5.00 1.72 3.81
N LEU A 55 6.18 1.15 3.55
CA LEU A 55 7.46 1.77 3.89
C LEU A 55 7.65 3.11 3.17
N ALA A 56 7.34 3.18 1.87
CA ALA A 56 7.41 4.42 1.12
C ALA A 56 6.49 5.50 1.72
N CYS A 57 5.27 5.15 2.10
CA CYS A 57 4.34 6.06 2.78
C CYS A 57 4.87 6.53 4.13
N VAL A 58 5.38 5.65 4.99
CA VAL A 58 5.94 6.03 6.31
C VAL A 58 7.14 6.97 6.15
N LEU A 59 8.06 6.66 5.23
CA LEU A 59 9.22 7.50 4.97
C LEU A 59 8.83 8.83 4.32
N ASN A 60 7.88 8.83 3.39
CA ASN A 60 7.39 10.05 2.74
C ASN A 60 6.57 10.91 3.71
N ALA A 61 5.85 10.33 4.66
CA ALA A 61 5.07 11.07 5.68
C ALA A 61 5.95 12.04 6.47
N ARG A 62 7.20 11.66 6.78
CA ARG A 62 8.19 12.53 7.45
C ARG A 62 8.63 13.71 6.58
N ARG A 63 8.55 13.58 5.26
CA ARG A 63 8.95 14.60 4.28
C ARG A 63 7.78 15.51 3.90
N CYS A 64 6.64 14.93 3.52
CA CYS A 64 5.48 15.64 2.98
C CYS A 64 4.54 16.18 4.07
N ARG A 65 4.56 15.59 5.28
CA ARG A 65 3.67 15.91 6.41
C ARG A 65 2.17 15.76 6.11
N ARG A 66 1.81 15.06 5.03
CA ARG A 66 0.42 14.80 4.62
C ARG A 66 -0.17 13.67 5.45
N ARG A 67 -1.42 13.84 5.89
CA ARG A 67 -2.17 12.85 6.69
C ARG A 67 -2.34 11.53 5.95
N HIS A 68 -2.56 11.56 4.63
CA HIS A 68 -2.75 10.35 3.86
C HIS A 68 -1.53 9.41 3.95
N CYS A 69 -0.30 9.93 3.90
CA CYS A 69 0.92 9.10 3.97
C CYS A 69 1.08 8.53 5.39
N TYR A 70 0.74 9.33 6.41
CA TYR A 70 0.81 8.92 7.80
C TYR A 70 -0.11 7.73 8.11
N TYR A 71 -1.33 7.73 7.58
CA TYR A 71 -2.29 6.63 7.78
C TYR A 71 -2.11 5.47 6.79
N SER A 72 -1.85 5.76 5.51
CA SER A 72 -1.69 4.72 4.48
C SER A 72 -0.49 3.82 4.75
N GLY A 73 0.58 4.33 5.37
CA GLY A 73 1.75 3.54 5.72
C GLY A 73 1.42 2.30 6.57
N PRO A 74 0.88 2.49 7.79
CA PRO A 74 0.39 1.39 8.63
C PRO A 74 -0.68 0.52 7.97
N ILE A 75 -1.62 1.10 7.21
CA ILE A 75 -2.66 0.35 6.50
C ILE A 75 -2.04 -0.64 5.51
N PHE A 76 -1.10 -0.19 4.68
CA PHE A 76 -0.42 -1.08 3.73
C PHE A 76 0.41 -2.15 4.44
N ILE A 77 1.10 -1.82 5.53
CA ILE A 77 1.84 -2.83 6.31
C ILE A 77 0.87 -3.88 6.86
N ALA A 78 -0.26 -3.47 7.44
CA ALA A 78 -1.28 -4.39 7.92
C ALA A 78 -1.86 -5.25 6.78
N GLY A 79 -2.08 -4.68 5.61
CA GLY A 79 -2.52 -5.40 4.41
C GLY A 79 -1.53 -6.47 3.95
N GLY A 80 -0.23 -6.16 3.96
CA GLY A 80 0.83 -7.14 3.65
C GLY A 80 0.84 -8.32 4.64
N VAL A 81 0.75 -8.03 5.95
CA VAL A 81 0.61 -9.07 6.98
C VAL A 81 -0.67 -9.89 6.75
N GLY A 82 -1.79 -9.23 6.45
CA GLY A 82 -3.07 -9.89 6.17
C GLY A 82 -2.99 -10.85 4.97
N VAL A 83 -2.32 -10.45 3.89
CA VAL A 83 -2.06 -11.32 2.73
C VAL A 83 -1.31 -12.59 3.13
N LEU A 84 -0.28 -12.48 3.98
CA LEU A 84 0.47 -13.66 4.44
C LEU A 84 -0.41 -14.55 5.32
N LEU A 85 -1.11 -13.98 6.30
CA LEU A 85 -1.97 -14.73 7.23
C LEU A 85 -3.08 -15.48 6.49
N ILE A 86 -3.76 -14.82 5.56
CA ILE A 86 -4.86 -15.42 4.79
C ILE A 86 -4.32 -16.38 3.72
N GLY A 87 -3.27 -15.98 3.02
CA GLY A 87 -2.69 -16.75 1.91
C GLY A 87 -2.11 -18.10 2.33
N PHE A 88 -1.47 -18.15 3.50
CA PHE A 88 -0.95 -19.37 4.11
C PHE A 88 -1.97 -20.11 4.99
N GLY A 89 -3.21 -19.60 5.10
CA GLY A 89 -4.29 -20.27 5.82
C GLY A 89 -4.19 -20.19 7.35
N VAL A 90 -3.43 -19.24 7.89
CA VAL A 90 -3.40 -18.96 9.34
C VAL A 90 -4.73 -18.33 9.80
N VAL A 91 -5.34 -17.51 8.95
CA VAL A 91 -6.66 -16.90 9.16
C VAL A 91 -7.56 -17.24 7.96
N SER A 92 -8.80 -17.62 8.22
CA SER A 92 -9.79 -17.90 7.17
C SER A 92 -10.81 -16.76 7.06
N LEU A 93 -10.91 -16.17 5.86
CA LEU A 93 -11.96 -15.20 5.48
C LEU A 93 -12.83 -15.76 4.35
N GLY A 94 -12.86 -17.08 4.18
CA GLY A 94 -13.55 -17.74 3.06
C GLY A 94 -12.75 -17.72 1.75
N SER A 95 -13.41 -18.15 0.66
CA SER A 95 -12.80 -18.27 -0.68
C SER A 95 -12.24 -16.95 -1.20
N ASP A 96 -12.88 -15.84 -0.84
CA ASP A 96 -12.55 -14.51 -1.35
C ASP A 96 -11.63 -13.74 -0.40
N GLY A 97 -11.07 -14.39 0.63
CA GLY A 97 -10.28 -13.73 1.67
C GLY A 97 -9.11 -12.89 1.12
N LEU A 98 -8.40 -13.39 0.10
CA LEU A 98 -7.30 -12.65 -0.55
C LEU A 98 -7.81 -11.43 -1.34
N ILE A 99 -8.98 -11.54 -1.98
CA ILE A 99 -9.61 -10.43 -2.70
C ILE A 99 -10.02 -9.36 -1.69
N ILE A 100 -10.70 -9.76 -0.62
CA ILE A 100 -11.19 -8.87 0.44
C ILE A 100 -10.02 -8.10 1.08
N ILE A 101 -8.93 -8.76 1.47
CA ILE A 101 -7.81 -8.07 2.13
C ILE A 101 -7.08 -7.12 1.18
N VAL A 102 -6.89 -7.48 -0.08
CA VAL A 102 -6.20 -6.63 -1.07
C VAL A 102 -7.03 -5.39 -1.35
N TRP A 103 -8.29 -5.56 -1.75
CA TRP A 103 -9.15 -4.44 -2.11
C TRP A 103 -9.53 -3.60 -0.89
N GLY A 104 -9.76 -4.23 0.26
CA GLY A 104 -10.01 -3.53 1.52
C GLY A 104 -8.82 -2.65 1.93
N THR A 105 -7.59 -3.16 1.80
CA THR A 105 -6.38 -2.37 2.08
C THR A 105 -6.25 -1.18 1.14
N LEU A 106 -6.42 -1.39 -0.16
CA LEU A 106 -6.34 -0.32 -1.17
C LEU A 106 -7.44 0.74 -0.98
N ALA A 107 -8.67 0.31 -0.70
CA ALA A 107 -9.80 1.20 -0.43
C ALA A 107 -9.57 2.03 0.83
N LEU A 108 -9.14 1.40 1.94
CA LEU A 108 -8.82 2.11 3.18
C LEU A 108 -7.69 3.12 2.98
N ALA A 109 -6.63 2.75 2.27
CA ALA A 109 -5.53 3.67 1.95
C ALA A 109 -6.04 4.86 1.11
N LEU A 110 -6.90 4.63 0.11
CA LEU A 110 -7.49 5.69 -0.70
C LEU A 110 -8.40 6.61 0.13
N LEU A 111 -9.20 6.06 1.05
CA LEU A 111 -10.05 6.86 1.94
C LEU A 111 -9.24 7.79 2.85
N THR A 112 -7.95 7.53 3.10
CA THR A 112 -7.11 8.45 3.87
C THR A 112 -6.94 9.82 3.20
N TYR A 113 -7.13 9.95 1.88
CA TYR A 113 -7.15 11.26 1.21
C TYR A 113 -8.31 12.14 1.70
N LEU A 114 -9.45 11.54 2.08
CA LEU A 114 -10.57 12.29 2.66
C LEU A 114 -10.19 12.92 4.01
N SER A 115 -9.37 12.24 4.80
CA SER A 115 -8.87 12.79 6.07
C SER A 115 -8.04 14.05 5.87
N GLU A 116 -7.32 14.14 4.75
CA GLU A 116 -6.56 15.34 4.40
C GLU A 116 -7.47 16.48 3.91
N LEU A 117 -8.52 16.16 3.14
CA LEU A 117 -9.51 17.16 2.72
C LEU A 117 -10.21 17.82 3.92
N ILE A 118 -10.47 17.06 4.99
CA ILE A 118 -11.18 17.55 6.17
C ILE A 118 -10.24 18.25 7.17
N PHE A 119 -9.05 17.69 7.41
CA PHE A 119 -8.17 18.12 8.53
C PHE A 119 -6.83 18.72 8.08
N GLY A 120 -6.55 18.81 6.78
CA GLY A 120 -5.27 19.32 6.26
C GLY A 120 -4.06 18.45 6.63
N LYS A 121 -2.89 19.07 6.84
CA LYS A 121 -1.66 18.37 7.24
C LYS A 121 -1.68 18.01 8.73
N TYR A 122 -0.90 16.99 9.14
CA TYR A 122 -0.85 16.57 10.56
C TYR A 122 0.22 17.30 11.38
N VAL A 123 1.20 17.91 10.70
CA VAL A 123 2.18 18.82 11.28
C VAL A 123 2.33 19.99 10.31
N ASN A 124 2.21 21.21 10.81
CA ASN A 124 2.41 22.44 10.05
C ASN A 124 3.90 22.73 9.89
#